data_AF-A0A8C9FJK4-F1
#
_entry.id   AF-A0A8C9FJK4-F1
#
_cell.length_a   1.000
_cell.length_b   1.000
_cell.length_c   1.000
_cell.angle_alpha   90.00
_cell.angle_beta   90.00
_cell.angle_gamma   90.00
#
_symmetry.space_group_name_H-M   'P 1'
#
loop_
_entity.id
_entity.type
_entity.pdbx_description
1 polymer ?
#
loop_
_entity_poly.entity_id
_entity_poly.type
_entity_poly.pdbx_seq_one_letter_code
_entity_poly.pdbx_strand_id
1 'polypeptide(L)'
;PGPSATARGAGKIQFTGFRKKEKKALREMLLKLDCVFKYRNCTHLIAKKLCKSEKFLAACAAGKWILTKEYIINSAESGRWLDETTYEWGYKIEKDTHYSPQMQSAPKRWRKELENSCAPGAFHRWKVILAVKEGYERVAPIRR
;
A
#
# COMPACT_ATOMS: atom_id res chain seq x y z
N PRO A 1 -5.18 -5.54 -29.24
CA PRO A 1 -6.24 -5.26 -28.23
C PRO A 1 -6.04 -6.14 -26.98
N GLY A 2 -5.17 -5.72 -26.08
CA GLY A 2 -5.01 -6.34 -24.76
C GLY A 2 -6.18 -5.93 -23.84
N PRO A 3 -6.42 -6.66 -22.74
CA PRO A 3 -7.55 -6.36 -21.86
C PRO A 3 -7.38 -4.93 -21.35
N SER A 4 -8.35 -4.07 -21.65
CA SER A 4 -8.39 -2.72 -21.09
C SER A 4 -8.49 -2.87 -19.58
N ALA A 5 -7.42 -2.49 -18.88
CA ALA A 5 -7.47 -2.27 -17.45
C ALA A 5 -8.45 -1.13 -17.20
N THR A 6 -9.74 -1.46 -17.06
CA THR A 6 -10.74 -0.57 -16.47
C THR A 6 -10.13 -0.03 -15.19
N ALA A 7 -9.92 1.29 -15.13
CA ALA A 7 -9.44 1.99 -13.96
C ALA A 7 -10.30 1.56 -12.76
N ARG A 8 -9.79 0.61 -11.97
CA ARG A 8 -10.46 0.10 -10.79
C ARG A 8 -10.33 1.23 -9.77
N GLY A 9 -11.31 2.15 -9.79
CA GLY A 9 -11.33 3.31 -8.89
C GLY A 9 -10.90 2.90 -7.49
N ALA A 10 -10.04 3.71 -6.87
CA ALA A 10 -9.35 3.36 -5.62
C ALA A 10 -10.31 3.32 -4.43
N GLY A 11 -11.23 2.36 -4.40
CA GLY A 11 -12.38 2.35 -3.49
C GLY A 11 -12.04 2.07 -2.03
N LYS A 12 -10.77 1.83 -1.67
CA LYS A 12 -10.36 1.42 -0.31
C LYS A 12 -8.94 1.88 0.03
N ILE A 13 -8.83 3.11 0.51
CA ILE A 13 -7.56 3.79 0.79
C ILE A 13 -7.25 3.84 2.29
N GLN A 14 -6.00 3.54 2.65
CA GLN A 14 -5.44 3.79 3.98
C GLN A 14 -4.20 4.69 3.90
N PHE A 15 -3.82 5.29 5.04
CA PHE A 15 -2.66 6.19 5.14
C PHE A 15 -1.66 5.70 6.19
N THR A 16 -0.36 5.78 5.88
CA THR A 16 0.74 5.56 6.84
C THR A 16 1.81 6.65 6.77
N GLY A 17 2.45 6.95 7.90
CA GLY A 17 3.53 7.95 7.99
C GLY A 17 3.12 9.43 7.97
N PHE A 18 1.83 9.75 7.82
CA PHE A 18 1.32 11.13 7.81
C PHE A 18 0.84 11.61 9.19
N ARG A 19 1.06 12.90 9.50
CA ARG A 19 0.50 13.59 10.67
C ARG A 19 -1.02 13.81 10.50
N LYS A 20 -1.72 14.12 11.59
CA LYS A 20 -3.19 14.31 11.59
C LYS A 20 -3.66 15.37 10.59
N LYS A 21 -2.98 16.53 10.52
CA LYS A 21 -3.28 17.62 9.56
C LYS A 21 -3.11 17.17 8.11
N GLU A 22 -2.02 16.48 7.79
CA GLU A 22 -1.75 15.95 6.44
C GLU A 22 -2.80 14.92 6.01
N LYS A 23 -3.18 14.00 6.91
CA LYS A 23 -4.26 13.03 6.65
C LYS A 23 -5.60 13.72 6.39
N LYS A 24 -5.90 14.81 7.11
CA LYS A 24 -7.12 15.59 6.89
C LYS A 24 -7.15 16.19 5.48
N ALA A 25 -6.07 16.85 5.07
CA ALA A 25 -5.96 17.43 3.72
C ALA A 25 -6.09 16.39 2.61
N LEU A 26 -5.44 15.23 2.74
CA LEU A 26 -5.57 14.15 1.75
C LEU A 26 -6.99 13.59 1.68
N ARG A 27 -7.71 13.51 2.82
CA ARG A 27 -9.12 13.10 2.82
C ARG A 27 -10.03 14.13 2.16
N GLU A 28 -9.78 15.42 2.36
CA GLU A 28 -10.54 16.48 1.69
C GLU A 28 -10.37 16.42 0.17
N MET A 29 -9.17 16.12 -0.32
CA MET A 29 -8.95 15.86 -1.75
C MET A 29 -9.69 14.62 -2.25
N LEU A 30 -9.75 13.56 -1.46
CA LEU A 30 -10.50 12.36 -1.81
C LEU A 30 -12.01 12.60 -1.95
N LEU A 31 -12.59 13.56 -1.23
CA LEU A 31 -14.02 13.91 -1.37
C LEU A 31 -14.34 14.52 -2.74
N LYS A 32 -13.34 15.06 -3.44
CA LYS A 32 -13.50 15.57 -4.81
C LYS A 32 -13.53 14.45 -5.85
N LEU A 33 -13.10 13.26 -5.47
CA LEU A 33 -13.14 12.06 -6.29
C LEU A 33 -14.41 11.31 -5.93
N ASP A 34 -15.20 10.89 -6.91
CA ASP A 34 -16.41 10.08 -6.70
C ASP A 34 -16.03 8.70 -6.13
N CYS A 35 -15.79 8.65 -4.82
CA CYS A 35 -15.14 7.54 -4.14
C CYS A 35 -15.93 7.11 -2.90
N VAL A 36 -16.23 5.82 -2.83
CA VAL A 36 -16.85 5.20 -1.66
C VAL A 36 -15.75 4.79 -0.68
N PHE A 37 -15.62 5.48 0.46
CA PHE A 37 -14.65 5.12 1.50
C PHE A 37 -15.05 3.83 2.22
N LYS A 38 -14.31 2.72 2.02
CA LYS A 38 -14.45 1.51 2.84
C LYS A 38 -13.14 1.18 3.56
N TYR A 39 -13.19 1.16 4.90
CA TYR A 39 -12.04 0.90 5.76
C TYR A 39 -11.61 -0.58 5.79
N ARG A 40 -12.53 -1.50 5.49
CA ARG A 40 -12.27 -2.95 5.38
C ARG A 40 -11.87 -3.32 3.96
N ASN A 41 -10.89 -4.23 3.82
CA ASN A 41 -10.33 -4.74 2.56
C ASN A 41 -9.55 -3.69 1.72
N CYS A 42 -8.67 -2.93 2.38
CA CYS A 42 -7.75 -1.96 1.76
C CYS A 42 -7.15 -2.48 0.43
N THR A 43 -7.30 -1.69 -0.64
CA THR A 43 -6.69 -1.94 -1.96
C THR A 43 -5.47 -1.06 -2.18
N HIS A 44 -5.44 0.12 -1.55
CA HIS A 44 -4.40 1.13 -1.71
C HIS A 44 -3.92 1.67 -0.36
N LEU A 45 -2.61 1.62 -0.13
CA LEU A 45 -1.97 2.29 1.00
C LEU A 45 -1.18 3.49 0.49
N ILE A 46 -1.59 4.69 0.89
CA ILE A 46 -0.82 5.91 0.66
C ILE A 46 0.22 6.02 1.77
N ALA A 47 1.50 6.05 1.40
CA ALA A 47 2.62 6.12 2.33
C ALA A 47 3.43 7.41 2.08
N LYS A 48 3.70 8.15 3.17
CA LYS A 48 4.49 9.39 3.09
C LYS A 48 5.94 9.14 2.65
N LYS A 49 6.48 8.01 3.07
CA LYS A 49 7.83 7.53 2.78
C LYS A 49 7.85 6.02 2.92
N LEU A 50 8.87 5.38 2.36
CA LEU A 50 9.22 4.01 2.72
C LEU A 50 9.40 3.91 4.24
N CYS A 51 8.85 2.85 4.83
CA CYS A 51 8.93 2.60 6.26
C CYS A 51 8.67 1.12 6.59
N LYS A 52 9.02 0.72 7.82
CA LYS A 52 8.79 -0.63 8.35
C LYS A 52 7.58 -0.69 9.29
N SER A 53 6.61 0.22 9.11
CA SER A 53 5.37 0.19 9.90
C SER A 53 4.56 -1.07 9.60
N GLU A 54 3.81 -1.56 10.58
CA GLU A 54 2.95 -2.74 10.42
C GLU A 54 2.05 -2.63 9.18
N LYS A 55 1.38 -1.48 8.98
CA LYS A 55 0.53 -1.25 7.80
C LYS A 55 1.30 -1.36 6.49
N PHE A 56 2.51 -0.82 6.43
CA PHE A 56 3.34 -0.87 5.22
C PHE A 56 3.76 -2.30 4.91
N LEU A 57 4.29 -3.01 5.90
CA LEU A 57 4.74 -4.40 5.74
C LEU A 57 3.56 -5.34 5.40
N ALA A 58 2.42 -5.17 6.08
CA ALA A 58 1.22 -5.95 5.81
C ALA A 58 0.65 -5.69 4.41
N ALA A 59 0.59 -4.43 3.96
CA ALA A 59 0.15 -4.09 2.61
C ALA A 59 1.09 -4.66 1.54
N CYS A 60 2.41 -4.60 1.77
CA CYS A 60 3.43 -5.16 0.90
C CYS A 60 3.27 -6.68 0.78
N ALA A 61 3.17 -7.38 1.92
CA ALA A 61 2.95 -8.81 1.97
C ALA A 61 1.60 -9.25 1.39
N ALA A 62 0.60 -8.37 1.35
CA ALA A 62 -0.71 -8.65 0.76
C ALA A 62 -0.84 -8.17 -0.71
N GLY A 63 0.26 -7.73 -1.33
CA GLY A 63 0.28 -7.30 -2.73
C GLY A 63 -0.62 -6.11 -3.03
N LYS A 64 -0.78 -5.20 -2.07
CA LYS A 64 -1.59 -3.99 -2.26
C LYS A 64 -0.80 -2.92 -3.00
N TRP A 65 -1.50 -2.02 -3.67
CA TRP A 65 -0.88 -0.80 -4.17
C TRP A 65 -0.35 0.01 -3.00
N ILE A 66 0.95 0.30 -2.98
CA ILE A 66 1.56 1.20 -2.00
C ILE A 66 2.07 2.40 -2.77
N LEU A 67 1.37 3.53 -2.63
CA LEU A 67 1.54 4.71 -3.47
C LEU A 67 2.02 5.92 -2.67
N THR A 68 2.61 6.90 -3.37
CA THR A 68 2.90 8.21 -2.82
C THR A 68 1.64 9.07 -2.70
N LYS A 69 1.74 10.22 -2.01
CA LYS A 69 0.59 11.14 -1.83
C LYS A 69 0.19 11.84 -3.13
N GLU A 70 1.13 11.96 -4.06
CA GLU A 70 0.95 12.61 -5.36
C GLU A 70 -0.14 11.90 -6.19
N TYR A 71 -0.36 10.59 -5.98
CA TYR A 71 -1.48 9.88 -6.59
C TYR A 71 -2.84 10.54 -6.26
N ILE A 72 -3.04 10.90 -4.98
CA ILE A 72 -4.28 11.53 -4.53
C ILE A 72 -4.39 12.96 -5.03
N ILE A 73 -3.29 13.71 -4.91
CA ILE A 73 -3.23 15.12 -5.32
C ILE A 73 -3.54 15.23 -6.81
N ASN A 74 -2.79 14.53 -7.64
CA ASN A 74 -2.90 14.63 -9.09
C ASN A 74 -4.24 14.04 -9.60
N SER A 75 -4.75 12.98 -8.96
CA SER A 75 -6.08 12.44 -9.30
C SER A 75 -7.18 13.46 -8.98
N ALA A 76 -7.14 14.07 -7.80
CA ALA A 76 -8.12 15.08 -7.39
C ALA A 76 -8.07 16.33 -8.27
N GLU A 77 -6.89 16.77 -8.68
CA GLU A 77 -6.70 17.85 -9.64
C GLU A 77 -7.23 17.50 -11.03
N SER A 78 -7.07 16.25 -11.46
CA SER A 78 -7.57 15.75 -12.75
C SER A 78 -9.07 15.42 -12.74
N GLY A 79 -9.73 15.49 -11.59
CA GLY A 79 -11.14 15.09 -11.42
C GLY A 79 -11.41 13.59 -11.67
N ARG A 80 -10.38 12.75 -11.75
CA ARG A 80 -10.49 11.32 -12.03
C ARG A 80 -9.33 10.54 -11.43
N TRP A 81 -9.54 9.24 -11.21
CA TRP A 81 -8.45 8.34 -10.84
C TRP A 81 -7.43 8.22 -11.98
N LEU A 82 -6.17 8.47 -11.66
CA LEU A 82 -5.05 8.25 -12.57
C LEU A 82 -4.56 6.80 -12.50
N ASP A 83 -3.66 6.44 -13.40
CA ASP A 83 -2.96 5.16 -13.32
C ASP A 83 -2.00 5.14 -12.11
N GLU A 84 -2.01 4.05 -11.35
CA GLU A 84 -1.24 3.92 -10.12
C GLU A 84 0.28 3.77 -10.34
N THR A 85 0.69 3.29 -11.52
CA THR A 85 2.04 2.75 -11.77
C THR A 85 3.15 3.75 -11.48
N THR A 86 2.98 5.00 -11.91
CA THR A 86 4.02 6.04 -11.76
C THR A 86 4.14 6.56 -10.33
N TYR A 87 3.13 6.30 -9.50
CA TYR A 87 3.06 6.71 -8.10
C TYR A 87 3.43 5.58 -7.14
N GLU A 88 3.68 4.38 -7.66
CA GLU A 88 3.97 3.20 -6.86
C GLU A 88 5.37 3.28 -6.22
N TRP A 89 5.45 2.99 -4.94
CA TRP A 89 6.74 2.79 -4.27
C TRP A 89 7.47 1.60 -4.90
N GLY A 90 8.67 1.86 -5.42
CA GLY A 90 9.42 0.90 -6.25
C GLY A 90 9.23 1.09 -7.76
N TYR A 91 8.48 2.12 -8.21
CA TYR A 91 8.48 2.54 -9.61
C TYR A 91 9.86 3.06 -10.05
N LYS A 92 10.47 3.90 -9.22
CA LYS A 92 11.86 4.37 -9.34
C LYS A 92 12.62 4.00 -8.08
N ILE A 93 13.91 3.70 -8.24
CA ILE A 93 14.85 3.49 -7.13
C ILE A 93 15.65 4.77 -6.96
N GLU A 94 15.58 5.36 -5.79
CA GLU A 94 16.32 6.57 -5.43
C GLU A 94 17.71 6.18 -4.92
N LYS A 95 18.75 6.84 -5.44
CA LYS A 95 20.16 6.54 -5.11
C LYS A 95 20.58 7.07 -3.73
N ASP A 96 19.99 8.17 -3.29
CA ASP A 96 20.44 8.91 -2.09
C ASP A 96 19.53 8.66 -0.87
N THR A 97 19.06 7.43 -0.69
CA THR A 97 18.24 7.05 0.47
C THR A 97 18.95 6.04 1.35
N HIS A 98 18.59 6.01 2.63
CA HIS A 98 19.08 4.99 3.57
C HIS A 98 18.47 3.60 3.34
N TYR A 99 17.57 3.45 2.36
CA TYR A 99 16.93 2.18 2.03
C TYR A 99 17.64 1.49 0.86
N SER A 100 17.94 0.20 1.00
CA SER A 100 18.54 -0.57 -0.09
C SER A 100 17.61 -0.67 -1.30
N PRO A 101 18.13 -0.82 -2.53
CA PRO A 101 17.33 -1.03 -3.73
C PRO A 101 16.31 -2.18 -3.60
N GLN A 102 16.66 -3.24 -2.88
CA GLN A 102 15.77 -4.38 -2.61
C GLN A 102 14.59 -3.99 -1.71
N MET A 103 14.82 -3.13 -0.72
CA MET A 103 13.74 -2.61 0.12
C MET A 103 12.83 -1.64 -0.65
N GLN A 104 13.42 -0.75 -1.45
CA GLN A 104 12.67 0.22 -2.23
C GLN A 104 11.76 -0.46 -3.28
N SER A 105 12.26 -1.51 -3.93
CA SER A 105 11.50 -2.27 -4.94
C SER A 105 10.48 -3.25 -4.37
N ALA A 106 10.53 -3.56 -3.07
CA ALA A 106 9.71 -4.61 -2.46
C ALA A 106 8.19 -4.44 -2.67
N PRO A 107 7.58 -3.25 -2.53
CA PRO A 107 6.13 -3.09 -2.71
C PRO A 107 5.67 -3.49 -4.12
N LYS A 108 6.26 -2.89 -5.16
CA LYS A 108 5.98 -3.21 -6.56
C LYS A 108 6.29 -4.67 -6.90
N ARG A 109 7.41 -5.19 -6.41
CA ARG A 109 7.82 -6.58 -6.66
C ARG A 109 6.77 -7.56 -6.13
N TRP A 110 6.36 -7.42 -4.86
CA TRP A 110 5.36 -8.32 -4.27
C TRP A 110 3.97 -8.16 -4.87
N ARG A 111 3.55 -6.93 -5.21
CA ARG A 111 2.28 -6.73 -5.92
C ARG A 111 2.25 -7.46 -7.26
N LYS A 112 3.32 -7.34 -8.07
CA LYS A 112 3.44 -8.05 -9.35
C LYS A 112 3.49 -9.58 -9.16
N GLU A 113 4.29 -10.03 -8.22
CA GLU A 113 4.43 -11.47 -7.93
C GLU A 113 3.08 -12.10 -7.56
N LEU A 114 2.30 -11.44 -6.71
CA LEU A 114 1.00 -11.94 -6.27
C LEU A 114 -0.10 -11.81 -7.34
N GLU A 115 -0.01 -10.80 -8.21
CA GLU A 115 -0.86 -10.70 -9.40
C GLU A 115 -0.59 -11.86 -10.37
N ASN A 116 0.69 -12.19 -10.61
CA ASN A 116 1.08 -13.26 -11.53
C ASN A 116 0.80 -14.65 -10.97
N SER A 117 1.11 -14.89 -9.70
CA SER A 117 0.93 -16.20 -9.05
C SER A 117 -0.50 -16.47 -8.57
N CYS A 118 -1.37 -15.43 -8.56
CA CYS A 118 -2.71 -15.47 -7.95
C CYS A 118 -2.70 -15.88 -6.46
N ALA A 119 -1.56 -15.82 -5.78
CA ALA A 119 -1.47 -16.13 -4.36
C ALA A 119 -2.13 -15.02 -3.51
N PRO A 120 -2.84 -15.36 -2.42
CA PRO A 120 -3.52 -14.36 -1.58
C PRO A 120 -2.57 -13.49 -0.75
N GLY A 121 -1.27 -13.82 -0.70
CA GLY A 121 -0.25 -13.07 0.03
C GLY A 121 1.12 -13.75 0.01
N ALA A 122 2.17 -12.98 0.34
CA ALA A 122 3.58 -13.37 0.29
C ALA A 122 3.93 -14.59 1.17
N PHE A 123 3.17 -14.79 2.24
CA PHE A 123 3.35 -15.89 3.19
C PHE A 123 2.25 -16.96 3.07
N HIS A 124 1.60 -17.05 1.91
CA HIS A 124 0.56 -18.06 1.70
C HIS A 124 1.13 -19.47 1.94
N ARG A 125 0.41 -20.27 2.76
CA ARG A 125 0.78 -21.64 3.20
C ARG A 125 1.97 -21.75 4.15
N TRP A 126 2.53 -20.65 4.63
CA TRP A 126 3.59 -20.71 5.63
C TRP A 126 3.01 -21.13 6.99
N LYS A 127 3.73 -22.03 7.68
CA LYS A 127 3.54 -22.33 9.10
C LYS A 127 4.77 -21.82 9.83
N VAL A 128 4.60 -20.83 10.70
CA VAL A 128 5.72 -20.10 11.32
C VAL A 128 5.62 -20.17 12.83
N ILE A 129 6.75 -20.47 13.48
CA ILE A 129 6.93 -20.31 14.93
C ILE A 129 7.72 -19.02 15.13
N LEU A 130 7.14 -18.05 15.85
CA LEU A 130 7.84 -16.83 16.24
C LEU A 130 8.33 -16.98 17.67
N ALA A 131 9.62 -17.26 17.86
CA ALA A 131 10.26 -17.27 19.17
C ALA A 131 10.48 -15.82 19.63
N VAL A 132 9.67 -15.36 20.57
CA VAL A 132 9.80 -14.04 21.21
C VAL A 132 10.45 -14.21 22.58
N LYS A 133 11.41 -13.33 22.91
CA LYS A 133 12.05 -13.30 24.23
C LYS A 133 10.99 -13.01 25.31
N GLU A 134 11.16 -13.61 26.48
CA GLU A 134 10.34 -13.34 27.66
C GLU A 134 10.26 -11.82 27.93
N GLY A 135 9.05 -11.33 28.22
CA GLY A 135 8.78 -9.92 28.51
C GLY A 135 7.94 -9.16 27.47
N TYR A 136 7.61 -9.78 26.32
CA TYR A 136 6.57 -9.26 25.42
C TYR A 136 5.22 -9.87 25.79
N GLU A 137 4.20 -9.02 25.99
CA GLU A 137 2.84 -9.50 26.23
C GLU A 137 2.36 -10.37 25.06
N ARG A 138 1.83 -11.55 25.39
CA ARG A 138 1.16 -12.40 24.41
C ARG A 138 -0.13 -11.70 24.00
N VAL A 139 -0.09 -11.00 22.88
CA VAL A 139 -1.30 -10.59 22.18
C VAL A 139 -2.00 -11.84 21.64
N ALA A 140 -3.33 -11.91 21.84
CA ALA A 140 -4.13 -13.03 21.39
C ALA A 140 -3.90 -13.29 19.89
N PRO A 141 -3.92 -14.57 19.44
CA PRO A 141 -3.78 -14.87 18.03
C PRO A 141 -4.84 -14.12 17.21
N ILE A 142 -4.41 -13.37 16.19
CA ILE A 142 -5.33 -12.75 15.24
C ILE A 142 -5.93 -13.86 14.40
N ARG A 143 -7.16 -14.28 14.73
CA ARG A 143 -7.95 -15.20 13.89
C ARG A 143 -8.34 -14.45 12.62
N ARG A 144 -7.90 -14.96 11.46
CA ARG A 144 -8.27 -14.44 10.14
C ARG A 144 -9.41 -15.24 9.56
#